data_AF-A0A7J9WZS1-F1
#
_entry.id   AF-A0A7J9WZS1-F1
#
_cell.length_a   1.000
_cell.length_b   1.000
_cell.length_c   1.000
_cell.angle_alpha   90.00
_cell.angle_beta   90.00
_cell.angle_gamma   90.00
#
_symmetry.space_group_name_H-M   'P 1'
#
loop_
_entity.id
_entity.type
_entity.pdbx_description
1 polymer ?
#
loop_
_entity_poly.entity_id
_entity_poly.type
_entity_poly.pdbx_seq_one_letter_code
_entity_poly.pdbx_strand_id
1 'polypeptide(L)' 'MSKQKCCSECGAELQAGPALCPLCGTPSHLDKTWSDRKPRPEPSGVDDYHKDLRALRAKLKKLRDDAEAV' A
#
# COMPACT_ATOMS: atom_id res chain seq x y z
N MET A 1 22.80 -17.72 -8.68
CA MET A 1 21.96 -16.90 -7.78
C MET A 1 21.32 -15.81 -8.61
N SER A 2 20.08 -16.02 -9.05
CA SER A 2 19.35 -15.08 -9.91
C SER A 2 18.88 -13.89 -9.07
N LYS A 3 19.27 -12.66 -9.44
CA LYS A 3 18.87 -11.43 -8.74
C LYS A 3 17.36 -11.22 -8.88
N GLN A 4 16.62 -11.51 -7.80
CA GLN A 4 15.27 -11.05 -7.46
C GLN A 4 15.07 -9.56 -7.80
N LYS A 5 14.59 -9.15 -8.99
CA LYS A 5 14.22 -7.75 -9.24
C LYS A 5 12.86 -7.47 -8.64
N CYS A 6 12.69 -6.32 -8.02
CA CYS A 6 11.41 -5.96 -7.47
C CYS A 6 11.11 -4.47 -7.53
N CYS A 7 9.82 -4.11 -7.48
CA CYS A 7 9.39 -2.73 -7.50
C CYS A 7 9.71 -2.01 -6.18
N SER A 8 10.26 -0.80 -6.26
CA SER A 8 10.59 0.05 -5.11
C SER A 8 9.36 0.66 -4.42
N GLU A 9 8.26 0.84 -5.15
CA GLU A 9 7.07 1.51 -4.63
C GLU A 9 6.08 0.53 -4.00
N CYS A 10 5.75 -0.55 -4.70
CA CYS A 10 4.76 -1.52 -4.23
C CYS A 10 5.35 -2.82 -3.68
N GLY A 11 6.65 -3.06 -3.87
CA GLY A 11 7.31 -4.29 -3.41
C GLY A 11 7.01 -5.54 -4.25
N ALA A 12 6.31 -5.40 -5.39
CA ALA A 12 6.04 -6.52 -6.30
C ALA A 12 7.31 -7.19 -6.81
N GLU A 13 7.32 -8.51 -6.87
CA GLU A 13 8.39 -9.25 -7.56
C GLU A 13 8.25 -9.02 -9.08
N LEU A 14 9.32 -8.48 -9.68
CA LEU A 14 9.37 -8.15 -11.10
C LEU A 14 10.16 -9.24 -11.81
N GLN A 15 9.50 -9.89 -12.77
CA GLN A 15 10.21 -10.70 -13.76
C GLN A 15 11.11 -9.78 -14.59
N ALA A 16 12.27 -10.27 -15.03
CA ALA A 16 13.18 -9.47 -15.85
C ALA A 16 12.52 -9.13 -17.20
N GLY A 17 12.38 -7.84 -17.53
CA GLY A 17 11.91 -7.42 -18.85
C GLY A 17 10.98 -6.20 -18.93
N PRO A 18 10.08 -5.90 -17.97
CA PRO A 18 9.16 -4.79 -18.13
C PRO A 18 9.77 -3.47 -17.63
N ALA A 19 9.64 -2.41 -18.44
CA ALA A 19 10.08 -1.05 -18.11
C ALA A 19 9.24 -0.39 -16.99
N LEU A 20 8.06 -0.95 -16.70
CA LEU A 20 7.10 -0.48 -15.71
C LEU A 20 6.65 -1.66 -14.84
N CYS A 21 6.37 -1.40 -13.57
CA CYS A 21 5.77 -2.39 -12.69
C CYS A 21 4.33 -2.69 -13.13
N PRO A 22 3.95 -3.95 -13.38
CA PRO A 22 2.60 -4.30 -13.80
C PRO A 22 1.54 -4.09 -12.70
N LEU A 23 1.95 -3.93 -11.43
CA LEU A 23 1.00 -3.74 -10.32
C LEU A 23 0.72 -2.28 -10.00
N CYS A 24 1.72 -1.39 -10.08
CA CYS A 24 1.57 0.01 -9.68
C CYS A 24 1.93 1.03 -10.78
N GLY A 25 2.43 0.57 -11.94
CA GLY A 25 2.80 1.44 -13.06
C GLY A 25 4.12 2.19 -12.87
N THR A 26 4.82 2.05 -11.74
CA THR A 26 6.09 2.73 -11.49
C THR A 26 7.19 2.20 -12.41
N PRO A 27 8.03 3.06 -13.03
CA PRO A 27 9.17 2.64 -13.85
C PRO A 27 10.15 1.75 -13.06
N SER A 28 10.58 0.65 -13.69
CA SER A 28 11.41 -0.39 -13.10
C SER A 28 12.90 -0.02 -12.98
N HIS A 29 13.27 1.19 -13.39
CA HIS A 29 14.64 1.72 -13.38
C HIS A 29 15.14 2.21 -12.00
N LEU A 30 14.47 1.85 -10.91
CA LEU A 30 14.94 2.16 -9.56
C LEU A 30 15.75 0.96 -9.04
N ASP A 31 17.07 1.02 -9.21
CA ASP A 31 18.09 0.14 -8.63
C ASP A 31 18.05 0.17 -7.09
N LYS A 32 16.99 -0.37 -6.48
CA LYS A 32 16.94 -0.64 -5.05
C LYS A 32 16.96 -2.14 -4.82
N THR A 33 17.78 -2.56 -3.86
CA THR A 33 17.98 -3.98 -3.56
C THR A 33 16.82 -4.50 -2.70
N TRP A 34 16.63 -5.82 -2.66
CA TRP A 34 15.61 -6.46 -1.80
C TRP A 34 15.71 -6.01 -0.33
N SER A 35 16.91 -5.66 0.12
CA SER A 35 17.22 -5.21 1.48
C SER A 35 16.61 -3.86 1.88
N ASP A 36 16.19 -3.04 0.90
CA ASP A 36 15.64 -1.69 1.13
C ASP A 36 14.11 -1.67 1.30
N ARG A 37 13.47 -2.85 1.34
CA ARG A 37 12.02 -2.98 1.47
C ARG A 37 11.56 -2.54 2.86
N LYS A 38 10.69 -1.53 2.91
CA LYS A 38 9.81 -1.36 4.08
C LYS A 38 8.83 -2.52 4.09
N PRO A 39 8.76 -3.35 5.15
CA PRO A 39 7.77 -4.41 5.22
C PRO A 39 6.37 -3.82 5.02
N ARG A 40 5.52 -4.52 4.25
CA ARG A 40 4.07 -4.31 4.36
C ARG A 40 3.76 -4.43 5.86
N PRO A 41 3.11 -3.44 6.48
CA PRO A 41 2.74 -3.58 7.88
C PRO A 41 1.88 -4.84 7.99
N GLU A 42 2.37 -5.80 8.76
CA GLU A 42 1.63 -7.00 9.15
C GLU A 42 0.31 -6.51 9.73
N PRO A 43 -0.86 -6.92 9.19
CA PRO A 43 -2.13 -6.49 9.75
C PRO A 43 -2.16 -6.95 11.20
N SER A 44 -2.24 -6.00 12.12
CA SER A 44 -2.03 -6.15 13.56
C SER A 44 -3.19 -6.84 14.30
N GLY A 45 -3.90 -7.73 13.60
CA GLY A 45 -5.04 -8.48 14.10
C GLY A 45 -6.39 -7.90 13.67
N VAL A 46 -7.42 -8.73 13.80
CA VAL A 46 -8.80 -8.40 13.41
C VAL A 46 -9.36 -7.25 14.26
N ASP A 47 -8.89 -7.11 15.49
CA ASP A 47 -9.33 -6.05 16.41
C ASP A 47 -8.94 -4.65 15.94
N ASP A 48 -7.73 -4.49 15.39
CA ASP A 48 -7.29 -3.22 14.85
C ASP A 48 -8.09 -2.84 13.60
N TYR A 49 -8.38 -3.81 12.74
CA TYR A 49 -9.30 -3.61 11.61
C TYR A 49 -10.70 -3.17 12.09
N HIS A 50 -11.24 -3.80 13.14
CA HIS A 50 -12.52 -3.40 13.72
C HIS A 50 -12.50 -1.98 14.30
N LYS A 51 -11.38 -1.58 14.90
CA LYS A 51 -11.19 -0.22 15.44
C LYS A 51 -11.19 0.81 14.31
N ASP A 52 -10.47 0.54 13.23
CA ASP A 52 -10.42 1.42 12.05
C ASP A 52 -11.80 1.57 11.41
N LEU A 53 -12.56 0.48 11.29
CA LEU A 53 -13.93 0.53 10.79
C LEU A 53 -14.85 1.40 11.65
N ARG A 54 -14.74 1.34 12.99
CA ARG A 54 -15.52 2.21 13.88
C ARG A 54 -15.14 3.68 13.69
N ALA A 55 -13.84 3.97 13.58
CA ALA A 55 -13.34 5.33 13.38
C ALA A 55 -13.84 5.92 12.05
N LEU A 56 -13.80 5.14 10.97
CA LEU A 56 -14.26 5.57 9.65
C LEU A 56 -15.76 5.88 9.66
N ARG A 57 -16.58 5.04 10.30
CA ARG A 57 -18.03 5.29 10.45
C ARG A 57 -18.32 6.58 11.20
N ALA A 58 -17.59 6.85 12.28
CA ALA A 58 -17.76 8.09 13.04
C ALA A 58 -17.40 9.33 12.18
N LYS A 59 -16.31 9.24 11.40
CA LYS A 59 -15.89 10.32 10.50
C LYS A 59 -16.93 10.60 9.42
N LEU A 60 -17.48 9.56 8.79
CA LEU A 60 -18.54 9.70 7.78
C LEU A 60 -19.82 10.30 8.36
N LYS A 61 -20.21 9.88 9.57
CA LYS A 61 -21.34 10.47 10.28
C LYS A 61 -21.13 11.97 10.50
N LYS A 62 -19.94 12.36 10.99
CA LYS A 62 -19.61 13.77 11.18
C LYS A 62 -19.71 14.56 9.89
N LEU A 63 -19.13 14.07 8.80
CA LEU A 63 -19.19 14.76 7.49
C LEU A 63 -20.63 14.95 7.00
N ARG A 64 -21.50 13.96 7.21
CA ARG A 64 -22.92 14.06 6.87
C ARG A 64 -23.63 15.11 7.73
N ASP A 65 -23.41 15.08 9.03
CA ASP A 65 -24.04 16.00 9.97
C ASP A 65 -23.52 17.45 9.73
N ASP A 66 -22.24 17.62 9.37
CA ASP A 66 -21.65 18.91 8.96
C ASP A 66 -22.24 19.41 7.62
N ALA A 67 -22.56 18.50 6.69
CA ALA A 67 -23.17 18.84 5.40
C ALA A 67 -24.67 19.20 5.52
N GLU A 68 -25.36 18.68 6.54
CA GLU A 68 -26.77 19.00 6.83
C GLU A 68 -26.93 20.31 7.62
N ALA A 69 -25.83 20.83 8.18
CA ALA A 69 -25.79 22.08 8.93
C ALA A 69 -25.56 23.35 8.06
N VAL A 70 -25.49 23.19 6.73
CA VAL A 70 -25.35 24.25 5.72
C VAL A 70 -26.66 24.42 4.97
#